data_AF-A0A840ZPL6-F1
#
_entry.id   AF-A0A840ZPL6-F1
#
_cell.length_a   1.000
_cell.length_b   1.000
_cell.length_c   1.000
_cell.angle_alpha   90.00
_cell.angle_beta   90.00
_cell.angle_gamma   90.00
#
_symmetry.space_group_name_H-M   'P 1'
#
loop_
_entity.id
_entity.type
_entity.pdbx_description
1 polymer ?
#
loop_
_entity_poly.entity_id
_entity_poly.type
_entity_poly.pdbx_seq_one_letter_code
_entity_poly.pdbx_strand_id
1 'polypeptide(L)'
;MPAPPSERPKPRLGLDRANTLVQTLAILGAGAWGVYTFIYEARIKPGFEPPSVTVKTDLVRVGERDHHVAIRSTVTRTNVGHAGVRVLGLTYTVIGLRTRFAPPGPDAAAREAEFRRSLDRAATVDAARDYVRESATEVPILRQGVLFSGATDLPSEPSELNPGEAVSRDLIVYADRTEFDAVRFEVRLAYAREDAAPVRLRFETQGDGTLGLAPAAACPAPNCPLRSTDFATEFSLW
;
A
#
# COMPACT_ATOMS: atom_id res chain seq x y z
N MET A 1 -72.85 10.80 66.97
CA MET A 1 -71.82 10.00 66.27
C MET A 1 -71.65 10.56 64.86
N PRO A 2 -70.53 11.21 64.50
CA PRO A 2 -70.23 11.60 63.14
C PRO A 2 -69.42 10.50 62.42
N ALA A 3 -69.76 10.23 61.16
CA ALA A 3 -69.02 9.32 60.28
C ALA A 3 -67.68 9.93 59.83
N PRO A 4 -66.63 9.14 59.56
CA PRO A 4 -65.35 9.67 59.09
C PRO A 4 -65.45 10.08 57.61
N PRO A 5 -64.65 11.08 57.16
CA PRO A 5 -64.63 11.47 55.76
C PRO A 5 -63.96 10.38 54.91
N SER A 6 -64.59 10.05 53.79
CA SER A 6 -64.00 9.16 52.77
C SER A 6 -62.78 9.83 52.13
N GLU A 7 -61.59 9.25 52.28
CA GLU A 7 -60.45 9.60 51.45
C GLU A 7 -60.76 9.26 49.98
N ARG A 8 -60.87 10.30 49.13
CA ARG A 8 -60.95 10.12 47.68
C ARG A 8 -59.57 9.69 47.17
N PRO A 9 -59.47 8.65 46.32
CA PRO A 9 -58.18 8.27 45.75
C PRO A 9 -57.72 9.33 44.77
N LYS A 10 -56.49 9.84 44.97
CA LYS A 10 -55.82 10.78 44.04
C LYS A 10 -55.58 10.11 42.67
N PRO A 11 -55.62 10.86 41.56
CA PRO A 11 -55.63 10.31 40.21
C PRO A 11 -54.25 9.76 39.82
N ARG A 12 -54.06 8.44 39.93
CA ARG A 12 -52.85 7.71 39.51
C ARG A 12 -52.69 7.57 37.99
N LEU A 13 -53.75 7.81 37.22
CA LEU A 13 -53.81 7.62 35.76
C LEU A 13 -52.94 8.58 34.92
N GLY A 14 -52.56 9.74 35.46
CA GLY A 14 -51.75 10.72 34.73
C GLY A 14 -50.26 10.39 34.70
N LEU A 15 -49.74 9.81 35.79
CA LEU A 15 -48.33 9.43 35.92
C LEU A 15 -47.99 8.22 35.06
N ASP A 16 -48.86 7.21 34.98
CA ASP A 16 -48.64 6.02 34.17
C ASP A 16 -48.62 6.34 32.66
N ARG A 17 -49.47 7.26 32.21
CA ARG A 17 -49.48 7.73 30.81
C ARG A 17 -48.25 8.57 30.48
N ALA A 18 -47.83 9.45 31.39
CA ALA A 18 -46.61 10.23 31.21
C ALA A 18 -45.38 9.32 31.18
N ASN A 19 -45.32 8.33 32.07
CA ASN A 19 -44.24 7.35 32.11
C ASN A 19 -44.20 6.49 30.84
N THR A 20 -45.36 6.00 30.38
CA THR A 20 -45.46 5.23 29.13
C THR A 20 -45.02 6.05 27.92
N LEU A 21 -45.35 7.35 27.86
CA LEU A 21 -44.93 8.24 26.78
C LEU A 21 -43.41 8.44 26.80
N VAL A 22 -42.84 8.71 27.98
CA VAL A 22 -41.39 8.87 28.17
C VAL A 22 -40.66 7.58 27.78
N GLN A 23 -41.16 6.42 28.22
CA GLN A 23 -40.60 5.12 27.87
C GLN A 23 -40.64 4.87 26.36
N THR A 24 -41.75 5.23 25.70
CA THR A 24 -41.88 5.11 24.24
C THR A 24 -40.89 6.01 23.51
N LEU A 25 -40.77 7.27 23.93
CA LEU A 25 -39.80 8.21 23.38
C LEU A 25 -38.35 7.76 23.62
N ALA A 26 -38.07 7.17 24.78
CA ALA A 26 -36.76 6.62 25.11
C ALA A 26 -36.40 5.44 24.20
N ILE A 27 -37.35 4.54 23.92
CA ILE A 27 -37.15 3.42 22.99
C ILE A 27 -36.92 3.93 21.57
N LEU A 28 -37.72 4.89 21.10
CA LEU A 28 -37.54 5.49 19.77
C LEU A 28 -36.22 6.24 19.67
N GLY A 29 -35.84 6.98 20.71
CA GLY A 29 -34.55 7.68 20.81
C GLY A 29 -33.38 6.71 20.77
N ALA A 30 -33.44 5.61 21.53
CA ALA A 30 -32.42 4.56 21.53
C ALA A 30 -32.33 3.86 20.16
N GLY A 31 -33.47 3.61 19.51
CA GLY A 31 -33.51 3.04 18.15
C GLY A 31 -32.90 3.97 17.11
N ALA A 32 -33.29 5.25 17.11
CA ALA A 32 -32.74 6.26 16.21
C ALA A 32 -31.23 6.47 16.44
N TRP A 33 -30.80 6.50 17.71
CA TRP A 33 -29.38 6.56 18.06
C TRP A 33 -28.61 5.35 17.55
N GLY A 34 -29.12 4.13 17.80
CA GLY A 34 -28.49 2.91 17.31
C GLY A 34 -28.36 2.85 15.78
N VAL A 35 -29.39 3.28 15.05
CA VAL A 35 -29.34 3.38 13.58
C VAL A 35 -28.33 4.44 13.13
N TYR A 36 -28.32 5.62 13.77
CA TYR A 36 -27.34 6.66 13.48
C TYR A 36 -25.91 6.16 13.70
N THR A 37 -25.63 5.56 14.87
CA THR A 37 -24.30 5.04 15.20
C THR A 37 -23.89 3.93 14.24
N PHE A 38 -24.79 3.01 13.89
CA PHE A 38 -24.50 1.96 12.92
C PHE A 38 -24.16 2.53 11.54
N ILE A 39 -24.96 3.46 11.01
CA ILE A 39 -24.68 4.11 9.72
C ILE A 39 -23.35 4.88 9.79
N TYR A 40 -23.14 5.62 10.88
CA TYR A 40 -21.94 6.41 11.07
C TYR A 40 -20.68 5.53 11.12
N GLU A 41 -20.67 4.49 11.95
CA GLU A 41 -19.51 3.62 12.12
C GLU A 41 -19.30 2.65 10.96
N ALA A 42 -20.36 2.10 10.36
CA ALA A 42 -20.23 1.09 9.31
C ALA A 42 -20.06 1.69 7.90
N ARG A 43 -20.49 2.94 7.68
CA ARG A 43 -20.53 3.51 6.32
C ARG A 43 -19.87 4.87 6.18
N ILE A 44 -20.07 5.77 7.15
CA ILE A 44 -19.54 7.14 7.05
C ILE A 44 -18.06 7.18 7.46
N LYS A 45 -17.73 6.71 8.66
CA LYS A 45 -16.37 6.73 9.21
C LYS A 45 -15.34 5.98 8.34
N PRO A 46 -15.61 4.75 7.85
CA PRO A 46 -14.65 4.03 7.02
C PRO A 46 -14.38 4.71 5.67
N GLY A 47 -15.37 5.46 5.14
CA GLY A 47 -15.21 6.24 3.90
C GLY A 47 -14.25 7.43 4.01
N PHE A 48 -13.93 7.87 5.24
CA PHE A 48 -12.98 8.96 5.49
C PHE A 48 -11.57 8.48 5.83
N GLU A 49 -11.37 7.17 5.96
CA GLU A 49 -10.03 6.64 6.21
C GLU A 49 -9.16 6.75 4.96
N PRO A 50 -7.84 7.00 5.12
CA PRO A 50 -6.92 7.01 4.00
C PRO A 50 -6.94 5.64 3.28
N PRO A 51 -6.87 5.62 1.94
CA PRO A 51 -6.73 4.37 1.20
C PRO A 51 -5.42 3.67 1.59
N SER A 52 -5.42 2.35 1.70
CA SER A 52 -4.25 1.57 2.09
C SER A 52 -4.15 0.30 1.25
N VAL A 53 -3.07 0.19 0.47
CA VAL A 53 -2.78 -0.96 -0.37
C VAL A 53 -1.42 -1.53 0.02
N THR A 54 -1.37 -2.85 0.20
CA THR A 54 -0.12 -3.59 0.34
C THR A 54 0.19 -4.32 -0.97
N VAL A 55 1.48 -4.47 -1.27
CA VAL A 55 1.94 -5.26 -2.40
C VAL A 55 2.90 -6.33 -1.88
N LYS A 56 2.69 -7.55 -2.35
CA LYS A 56 3.58 -8.68 -2.12
C LYS A 56 4.10 -9.17 -3.46
N THR A 57 5.38 -9.50 -3.52
CA THR A 57 6.01 -10.11 -4.69
C THR A 57 6.59 -11.46 -4.29
N ASP A 58 6.21 -12.50 -5.01
CA ASP A 58 6.79 -13.85 -4.88
C ASP A 58 7.63 -14.14 -6.12
N LEU A 59 8.90 -14.49 -5.93
CA LEU A 59 9.85 -14.76 -7.02
C LEU A 59 10.22 -16.24 -7.04
N VAL A 60 10.02 -16.90 -8.17
CA VAL A 60 10.28 -18.33 -8.34
C VAL A 60 11.03 -18.56 -9.64
N ARG A 61 12.15 -19.28 -9.57
CA ARG A 61 12.82 -19.79 -10.77
C ARG A 61 11.94 -20.83 -11.47
N VAL A 62 11.63 -20.59 -12.74
CA VAL A 62 10.76 -21.44 -13.57
C VAL A 62 11.48 -22.08 -14.75
N GLY A 63 12.73 -21.70 -15.02
CA GLY A 63 13.53 -22.31 -16.07
C GLY A 63 14.94 -21.75 -16.15
N GLU A 64 15.76 -22.34 -17.01
CA GLU A 64 17.07 -21.83 -17.39
C GLU A 64 17.36 -22.22 -18.85
N ARG A 65 17.91 -21.28 -19.64
CA ARG A 65 18.38 -21.54 -21.01
C ARG A 65 19.49 -20.55 -21.39
N ASP A 66 20.58 -21.04 -21.99
CA ASP A 66 21.69 -20.20 -22.49
C ASP A 66 22.18 -19.17 -21.46
N HIS A 67 22.46 -19.63 -20.24
CA HIS A 67 22.83 -18.79 -19.08
C HIS A 67 21.76 -17.81 -18.58
N HIS A 68 20.57 -17.78 -19.18
CA HIS A 68 19.46 -16.97 -18.70
C HIS A 68 18.59 -17.78 -17.76
N VAL A 69 18.43 -17.30 -16.53
CA VAL A 69 17.47 -17.84 -15.57
C VAL A 69 16.12 -17.18 -15.80
N ALA A 70 15.10 -17.99 -16.04
CA ALA A 70 13.72 -17.54 -16.14
C ALA A 70 13.10 -17.50 -14.73
N ILE A 71 12.60 -16.34 -14.33
CA ILE A 71 12.03 -16.09 -13.00
C ILE A 71 10.59 -15.64 -13.20
N ARG A 72 9.66 -16.37 -12.60
CA ARG A 72 8.27 -15.94 -12.48
C ARG A 72 8.14 -15.06 -11.24
N SER A 73 7.71 -13.83 -11.46
CA SER A 73 7.30 -12.89 -10.44
C SER A 73 5.77 -12.90 -10.36
N THR A 74 5.23 -13.21 -9.19
CA THR A 74 3.80 -13.10 -8.89
C THR A 74 3.61 -11.89 -7.98
N VAL A 75 3.04 -10.82 -8.53
CA VAL A 75 2.80 -9.58 -7.79
C VAL A 75 1.34 -9.55 -7.36
N THR A 76 1.10 -9.56 -6.06
CA THR A 76 -0.22 -9.52 -5.45
C THR A 76 -0.44 -8.17 -4.77
N ARG A 77 -1.48 -7.45 -5.19
CA ARG A 77 -1.89 -6.17 -4.62
C ARG A 77 -3.16 -6.40 -3.82
N THR A 78 -3.17 -5.98 -2.55
CA THR A 78 -4.32 -6.17 -1.65
C THR A 78 -4.73 -4.85 -1.04
N ASN A 79 -6.01 -4.51 -1.13
CA ASN A 79 -6.56 -3.38 -0.38
C ASN A 79 -6.77 -3.81 1.09
N VAL A 80 -5.90 -3.32 1.97
CA VAL A 80 -5.93 -3.60 3.41
C VAL A 80 -6.66 -2.51 4.20
N GLY A 81 -7.10 -1.46 3.52
CA GLY A 81 -7.92 -0.40 4.10
C GLY A 81 -9.42 -0.72 4.06
N HIS A 82 -10.20 0.22 4.58
CA HIS A 82 -11.66 0.11 4.64
C HIS A 82 -12.39 0.90 3.54
N ALA A 83 -11.66 1.70 2.75
CA ALA A 83 -12.20 2.44 1.60
C ALA A 83 -11.85 1.74 0.27
N GLY A 84 -12.72 1.85 -0.72
CA GLY A 84 -12.44 1.43 -2.09
C GLY A 84 -11.28 2.22 -2.69
N VAL A 85 -10.44 1.54 -3.47
CA VAL A 85 -9.22 2.11 -4.05
C VAL A 85 -9.24 1.97 -5.57
N ARG A 86 -8.90 3.06 -6.26
CA ARG A 86 -8.56 3.03 -7.69
C ARG A 86 -7.05 3.04 -7.84
N VAL A 87 -6.51 1.99 -8.45
CA VAL A 87 -5.12 1.94 -8.89
C VAL A 87 -5.01 2.75 -10.18
N LEU A 88 -4.07 3.70 -10.20
CA LEU A 88 -3.85 4.62 -11.31
C LEU A 88 -2.64 4.21 -12.15
N GLY A 89 -1.61 3.67 -11.52
CA GLY A 89 -0.43 3.19 -12.24
C GLY A 89 0.35 2.14 -11.49
N LEU A 90 1.07 1.32 -12.24
CA LEU A 90 1.93 0.26 -11.73
C LEU A 90 3.18 0.17 -12.59
N THR A 91 4.36 0.23 -11.98
CA THR A 91 5.63 0.01 -12.66
C THR A 91 6.39 -1.14 -12.02
N TYR A 92 7.11 -1.86 -12.86
CA TYR A 92 8.03 -2.93 -12.52
C TYR A 92 9.40 -2.56 -13.05
N THR A 93 10.41 -2.58 -12.20
CA THR A 93 11.81 -2.47 -12.61
C THR A 93 12.57 -3.68 -12.09
N VAL A 94 13.22 -4.43 -12.97
CA VAL A 94 14.12 -5.53 -12.59
C VAL A 94 15.54 -5.03 -12.73
N ILE A 95 16.30 -5.11 -11.65
CA ILE A 95 17.67 -4.61 -11.57
C ILE A 95 18.59 -5.80 -11.35
N GLY A 96 19.61 -5.95 -12.20
CA GLY A 96 20.66 -6.92 -12.00
C GLY A 96 21.61 -6.46 -10.90
N LEU A 97 22.03 -7.38 -10.03
CA LEU A 97 22.97 -7.12 -8.95
C LEU A 97 24.19 -8.02 -9.11
N ARG A 98 25.39 -7.42 -9.06
CA ARG A 98 26.66 -8.14 -8.96
C ARG A 98 27.22 -8.04 -7.55
N THR A 99 27.70 -9.17 -7.04
CA THR A 99 28.38 -9.28 -5.76
C THR A 99 29.78 -9.82 -5.97
N ARG A 100 30.79 -9.05 -5.56
CA ARG A 100 32.16 -9.53 -5.55
C ARG A 100 32.52 -10.05 -4.17
N PHE A 101 32.70 -11.36 -4.06
CA PHE A 101 33.29 -11.94 -2.87
C PHE A 101 34.76 -11.54 -2.79
N ALA A 102 35.16 -10.98 -1.66
CA ALA A 102 36.54 -10.62 -1.40
C ALA A 102 36.92 -11.19 -0.03
N PRO A 103 37.94 -12.06 0.06
CA PRO A 103 38.44 -12.47 1.36
C PRO A 103 38.84 -11.23 2.16
N PRO A 104 38.78 -11.26 3.51
CA PRO A 104 39.22 -10.16 4.34
C PRO A 104 40.71 -9.87 4.08
N GLY A 105 40.95 -8.94 3.16
CA GLY A 105 42.27 -8.45 2.81
C GLY A 105 42.77 -7.39 3.79
N PRO A 106 43.98 -6.83 3.55
CA PRO A 106 44.59 -5.81 4.41
C PRO A 106 43.71 -4.57 4.61
N ASP A 107 42.76 -4.31 3.71
CA ASP A 107 41.85 -3.17 3.75
C ASP A 107 40.61 -3.38 4.64
N ALA A 108 40.44 -4.54 5.29
CA ALA A 108 39.29 -4.80 6.16
C ALA A 108 39.16 -3.78 7.30
N ALA A 109 40.27 -3.40 7.93
CA ALA A 109 40.30 -2.38 8.97
C ALA A 109 39.99 -0.98 8.43
N ALA A 110 40.43 -0.68 7.19
CA ALA A 110 40.13 0.58 6.52
C ALA A 110 38.64 0.71 6.18
N ARG A 111 38.03 -0.36 5.65
CA ARG A 111 36.58 -0.46 5.38
C ARG A 111 35.75 -0.30 6.65
N GLU A 112 36.14 -0.95 7.75
CA GLU A 112 35.46 -0.80 9.03
C GLU A 112 35.56 0.63 9.58
N ALA A 113 36.73 1.27 9.45
CA ALA A 113 36.89 2.67 9.85
C ALA A 113 36.08 3.63 8.96
N GLU A 114 35.92 3.31 7.68
CA GLU A 114 35.07 4.06 6.75
C GLU A 114 33.58 3.91 7.09
N PHE A 115 33.11 2.68 7.34
CA PHE A 115 31.75 2.41 7.83
C PHE A 115 31.45 3.21 9.10
N ARG A 116 32.34 3.20 10.09
CA ARG A 116 32.16 4.00 11.32
C ARG A 116 32.08 5.50 11.04
N ARG A 117 32.86 5.99 10.07
CA ARG A 117 32.82 7.40 9.65
C ARG A 117 31.54 7.75 8.89
N SER A 118 30.91 6.80 8.20
CA SER A 118 29.67 7.05 7.45
C SER A 118 28.44 7.12 8.35
N LEU A 119 28.46 6.53 9.56
CA LEU A 119 27.31 6.51 10.47
C LEU A 119 26.73 7.90 10.77
N ASP A 120 27.58 8.91 10.90
CA ASP A 120 27.13 10.28 11.23
C ASP A 120 26.91 11.16 10.00
N ARG A 121 27.20 10.66 8.78
CA ARG A 121 27.30 11.48 7.57
C ARG A 121 26.48 10.96 6.40
N ALA A 122 25.91 9.76 6.51
CA ALA A 122 25.15 9.13 5.45
C ALA A 122 23.71 8.90 5.89
N ALA A 123 22.77 9.20 4.99
CA ALA A 123 21.35 8.87 5.19
C ALA A 123 21.07 7.37 5.03
N THR A 124 21.99 6.64 4.39
CA THR A 124 21.95 5.19 4.18
C THR A 124 23.33 4.62 4.42
N VAL A 125 23.40 3.44 5.04
CA VAL A 125 24.65 2.75 5.31
C VAL A 125 24.49 1.29 4.90
N ASP A 126 25.39 0.82 4.05
CA ASP A 126 25.48 -0.59 3.63
C ASP A 126 26.95 -1.02 3.80
N ALA A 127 27.15 -2.13 4.51
CA ALA A 127 28.48 -2.67 4.77
C ALA A 127 28.41 -4.18 4.91
N ALA A 128 29.23 -4.86 4.12
CA ALA A 128 29.44 -6.29 4.19
C ALA A 128 30.92 -6.62 4.44
N ARG A 129 31.17 -7.63 5.27
CA ARG A 129 32.52 -8.03 5.67
C ARG A 129 33.26 -8.73 4.53
N ASP A 130 32.61 -9.74 3.96
CA ASP A 130 33.22 -10.76 3.09
C ASP A 130 32.84 -10.60 1.60
N TYR A 131 32.01 -9.61 1.29
CA TYR A 131 31.64 -9.28 -0.08
C TYR A 131 31.42 -7.78 -0.22
N VAL A 132 31.41 -7.31 -1.46
CA VAL A 132 31.04 -5.96 -1.84
C VAL A 132 29.97 -6.06 -2.92
N ARG A 133 28.87 -5.34 -2.76
CA ARG A 133 27.88 -5.16 -3.81
C ARG A 133 28.41 -4.08 -4.76
N GLU A 134 28.57 -4.42 -6.03
CA GLU A 134 29.12 -3.49 -7.01
C GLU A 134 28.01 -2.50 -7.40
N SER A 135 27.88 -1.39 -6.68
CA SER A 135 26.83 -0.38 -6.92
C SER A 135 26.82 0.19 -8.34
N ALA A 136 27.96 0.20 -9.03
CA ALA A 136 28.07 0.56 -10.45
C ALA A 136 27.42 -0.45 -11.42
N THR A 137 27.00 -1.63 -10.93
CA THR A 137 26.37 -2.71 -11.71
C THR A 137 24.88 -2.85 -11.46
N GLU A 138 24.26 -1.94 -10.71
CA GLU A 138 22.79 -1.85 -10.65
C GLU A 138 22.26 -1.43 -12.03
N VAL A 139 22.08 -2.41 -12.91
CA VAL A 139 21.64 -2.21 -14.30
C VAL A 139 20.19 -2.64 -14.40
N PRO A 140 19.26 -1.73 -14.76
CA PRO A 140 17.88 -2.14 -14.99
C PRO A 140 17.79 -3.00 -16.24
N ILE A 141 17.48 -4.29 -16.04
CA ILE A 141 17.29 -5.34 -17.05
C ILE A 141 15.94 -5.16 -17.73
N LEU A 142 14.89 -4.87 -16.95
CA LEU A 142 13.53 -4.69 -17.44
C LEU A 142 12.90 -3.46 -16.80
N ARG A 143 12.15 -2.70 -17.60
CA ARG A 143 11.26 -1.63 -17.15
C ARG A 143 9.92 -1.82 -17.82
N GLN A 144 8.87 -2.01 -17.04
CA GLN A 144 7.52 -2.14 -17.55
C GLN A 144 6.58 -1.28 -16.74
N GLY A 145 5.68 -0.57 -17.41
CA GLY A 145 4.70 0.28 -16.75
C GLY A 145 3.32 0.11 -17.36
N VAL A 146 2.30 0.27 -16.54
CA VAL A 146 0.91 0.39 -16.99
C VAL A 146 0.24 1.55 -16.27
N LEU A 147 -0.50 2.34 -17.03
CA LEU A 147 -1.45 3.33 -16.51
C LEU A 147 -2.85 2.76 -16.72
N PHE A 148 -3.68 2.87 -15.69
CA PHE A 148 -5.06 2.39 -15.72
C PHE A 148 -6.03 3.55 -16.00
N SER A 149 -7.30 3.21 -16.19
CA SER A 149 -8.36 4.19 -16.42
C SER A 149 -8.38 5.27 -15.33
N GLY A 150 -8.57 6.52 -15.74
CA GLY A 150 -8.47 7.69 -14.87
C GLY A 150 -7.05 8.28 -14.76
N ALA A 151 -5.99 7.51 -15.00
CA ALA A 151 -4.62 8.03 -14.96
C ALA A 151 -4.14 8.58 -16.32
N THR A 152 -4.75 8.16 -17.43
CA THR A 152 -4.39 8.60 -18.79
C THR A 152 -5.63 8.81 -19.65
N ASP A 153 -5.51 9.61 -20.72
CA ASP A 153 -6.54 9.79 -21.74
C ASP A 153 -6.54 8.67 -22.80
N LEU A 154 -5.51 7.81 -22.78
CA LEU A 154 -5.41 6.66 -23.67
C LEU A 154 -6.34 5.52 -23.23
N PRO A 155 -6.81 4.66 -24.16
CA PRO A 155 -7.57 3.46 -23.84
C PRO A 155 -6.80 2.60 -22.82
N SER A 156 -7.42 2.34 -21.67
CA SER A 156 -6.81 1.62 -20.55
C SER A 156 -7.88 0.90 -19.74
N GLU A 157 -7.52 -0.24 -19.16
CA GLU A 157 -8.42 -1.00 -18.30
C GLU A 157 -8.62 -0.30 -16.95
N PRO A 158 -9.80 -0.41 -16.32
CA PRO A 158 -9.96 0.00 -14.93
C PRO A 158 -9.19 -0.95 -14.01
N SER A 159 -8.76 -0.43 -12.86
CA SER A 159 -8.20 -1.25 -11.78
C SER A 159 -8.68 -0.69 -10.46
N GLU A 160 -9.74 -1.29 -9.94
CA GLU A 160 -10.34 -0.95 -8.65
C GLU A 160 -10.15 -2.13 -7.70
N LEU A 161 -10.01 -1.84 -6.41
CA LEU A 161 -9.86 -2.84 -5.35
C LEU A 161 -10.80 -2.47 -4.22
N ASN A 162 -11.80 -3.31 -3.98
CA ASN A 162 -12.68 -3.20 -2.82
C ASN A 162 -11.91 -3.54 -1.53
N PRO A 163 -12.38 -3.11 -0.35
CA PRO A 163 -11.78 -3.49 0.93
C PRO A 163 -11.61 -5.01 1.04
N GLY A 164 -10.40 -5.47 1.34
CA GLY A 164 -10.04 -6.90 1.43
C GLY A 164 -9.81 -7.61 0.09
N GLU A 165 -10.06 -6.96 -1.05
CA GLU A 165 -9.84 -7.55 -2.37
C GLU A 165 -8.34 -7.65 -2.68
N ALA A 166 -7.96 -8.77 -3.29
CA ALA A 166 -6.60 -9.05 -3.73
C ALA A 166 -6.57 -9.44 -5.21
N VAL A 167 -5.65 -8.85 -5.95
CA VAL A 167 -5.44 -9.15 -7.38
C VAL A 167 -3.96 -9.48 -7.62
N SER A 168 -3.72 -10.64 -8.22
CA SER A 168 -2.38 -11.13 -8.55
C SER A 168 -2.11 -11.06 -10.05
N ARG A 169 -0.86 -10.79 -10.43
CA ARG A 169 -0.40 -10.85 -11.82
C ARG A 169 0.96 -11.49 -11.89
N ASP A 170 1.10 -12.41 -12.84
CA ASP A 170 2.37 -13.06 -13.14
C ASP A 170 3.12 -12.31 -14.25
N LEU A 171 4.44 -12.24 -14.08
CA LEU A 171 5.40 -11.77 -15.07
C LEU A 171 6.56 -12.76 -15.11
N ILE A 172 7.01 -13.15 -16.32
CA ILE A 172 8.24 -13.91 -16.48
C ILE A 172 9.34 -12.95 -16.92
N VAL A 173 10.45 -12.97 -16.20
CA VAL A 173 11.63 -12.16 -16.49
C VAL A 173 12.83 -13.08 -16.65
N TYR A 174 13.80 -12.63 -17.44
CA TYR A 174 15.01 -13.38 -17.74
C TYR A 174 16.22 -12.57 -17.29
N ALA A 175 17.17 -13.21 -16.62
CA ALA A 175 18.40 -12.58 -16.17
C ALA A 175 19.60 -13.47 -16.50
N ASP A 176 20.67 -12.88 -17.04
CA ASP A 176 21.90 -13.59 -17.34
C ASP A 176 22.69 -13.84 -16.04
N ARG A 177 22.85 -15.12 -15.69
CA ARG A 177 23.57 -15.55 -14.47
C ARG A 177 25.09 -15.41 -14.57
N THR A 178 25.63 -15.09 -15.75
CA THR A 178 27.06 -14.82 -15.93
C THR A 178 27.37 -13.35 -15.62
N GLU A 179 26.42 -12.45 -15.91
CA GLU A 179 26.52 -11.03 -15.63
C GLU A 179 26.04 -10.65 -14.23
N PHE A 180 25.05 -11.34 -13.69
CA PHE A 180 24.44 -11.00 -12.40
C PHE A 180 24.43 -12.19 -11.43
N ASP A 181 24.51 -11.91 -10.13
CA ASP A 181 24.41 -12.92 -9.06
C ASP A 181 23.02 -12.96 -8.42
N ALA A 182 22.30 -11.84 -8.50
CA ALA A 182 20.94 -11.69 -8.03
C ALA A 182 20.17 -10.68 -8.90
N VAL A 183 18.85 -10.66 -8.77
CA VAL A 183 18.00 -9.61 -9.30
C VAL A 183 17.19 -8.96 -8.18
N ARG A 184 17.00 -7.64 -8.24
CA ARG A 184 16.06 -6.90 -7.41
C ARG A 184 14.83 -6.58 -8.25
N PHE A 185 13.68 -7.10 -7.85
CA PHE A 185 12.39 -6.82 -8.47
C PHE A 185 11.69 -5.70 -7.71
N GLU A 186 11.64 -4.52 -8.30
CA GLU A 186 10.98 -3.35 -7.74
C GLU A 186 9.59 -3.16 -8.34
N VAL A 187 8.62 -2.92 -7.47
CA VAL A 187 7.24 -2.63 -7.83
C VAL A 187 6.86 -1.29 -7.23
N ARG A 188 6.37 -0.38 -8.06
CA ARG A 188 5.78 0.88 -7.58
C ARG A 188 4.34 0.98 -8.01
N LEU A 189 3.48 1.28 -7.06
CA LEU A 189 2.04 1.39 -7.26
C LEU A 189 1.62 2.81 -6.90
N ALA A 190 0.85 3.44 -7.78
CA ALA A 190 0.21 4.72 -7.54
C ALA A 190 -1.31 4.52 -7.52
N TYR A 191 -1.97 5.01 -6.48
CA TYR A 191 -3.39 4.78 -6.24
C TYR A 191 -4.05 5.97 -5.54
N ALA A 192 -5.37 6.04 -5.61
CA ALA A 192 -6.18 7.02 -4.91
C ALA A 192 -7.46 6.35 -4.41
N ARG A 193 -8.19 7.02 -3.52
CA ARG A 193 -9.53 6.57 -3.13
C ARG A 193 -10.46 6.56 -4.35
N GLU A 194 -11.37 5.60 -4.42
CA GLU A 194 -12.20 5.37 -5.62
C GLU A 194 -13.12 6.56 -5.98
N ASP A 195 -13.66 7.24 -4.97
CA ASP A 195 -14.51 8.43 -5.05
C ASP A 195 -13.72 9.74 -5.27
N ALA A 196 -12.39 9.70 -5.17
CA ALA A 196 -11.56 10.89 -5.36
C ALA A 196 -11.45 11.24 -6.86
N ALA A 197 -11.24 12.52 -7.14
CA ALA A 197 -10.95 12.97 -8.49
C ALA A 197 -9.71 12.24 -9.05
N PRO A 198 -9.78 11.64 -10.25
CA PRO A 198 -8.64 10.95 -10.84
C PRO A 198 -7.46 11.89 -11.04
N VAL A 199 -6.26 11.43 -10.68
CA VAL A 199 -5.01 12.16 -10.92
C VAL A 199 -4.37 11.59 -12.17
N ARG A 200 -4.19 12.43 -13.20
CA ARG A 200 -3.47 12.05 -14.41
C ARG A 200 -2.00 11.80 -14.08
N LEU A 201 -1.45 10.70 -14.57
CA LEU A 201 -0.08 10.28 -14.36
C LEU A 201 0.68 10.20 -15.68
N ARG A 202 2.00 10.27 -15.57
CA ARG A 202 2.96 9.99 -16.64
C ARG A 202 4.06 9.09 -16.10
N PHE A 203 4.68 8.34 -17.01
CA PHE A 203 5.93 7.65 -16.69
C PHE A 203 7.08 8.65 -16.63
N GLU A 204 8.07 8.32 -15.81
CA GLU A 204 9.35 9.03 -15.80
C GLU A 204 10.50 8.10 -15.47
N THR A 205 11.68 8.42 -15.96
CA THR A 205 12.91 7.76 -15.55
C THR A 205 13.48 8.49 -14.35
N GLN A 206 13.78 7.76 -13.28
CA GLN A 206 14.39 8.33 -12.08
C GLN A 206 15.92 8.44 -12.22
N GLY A 207 16.56 9.12 -11.28
CA GLY A 207 18.02 9.35 -11.31
C GLY A 207 18.86 8.08 -11.24
N ASP A 208 18.31 6.99 -10.69
CA ASP A 208 18.89 5.64 -10.65
C ASP A 208 18.57 4.82 -11.91
N GLY A 209 17.91 5.42 -12.91
CA GLY A 209 17.48 4.76 -14.13
C GLY A 209 16.25 3.87 -13.96
N THR A 210 15.58 3.84 -12.81
CA THR A 210 14.33 3.07 -12.60
C THR A 210 13.12 3.74 -13.24
N LEU A 211 12.05 2.96 -13.49
CA LEU A 211 10.79 3.50 -14.00
C LEU A 211 9.89 3.97 -12.84
N GLY A 212 9.58 5.26 -12.84
CA GLY A 212 8.70 5.93 -11.88
C GLY A 212 7.36 6.36 -12.48
N LEU A 213 6.50 6.84 -11.59
CA LEU A 213 5.20 7.45 -11.89
C LEU A 213 5.15 8.83 -11.25
N ALA A 214 4.74 9.83 -12.02
CA ALA A 214 4.54 11.19 -11.53
C ALA A 214 3.20 11.76 -12.00
N PRO A 215 2.61 12.69 -11.21
CA PRO A 215 1.50 13.51 -11.69
C PRO A 215 1.85 14.21 -13.01
N ALA A 216 0.94 14.16 -13.97
CA ALA A 216 1.07 14.89 -15.23
C ALA A 216 0.87 16.42 -15.05
N ALA A 217 0.13 16.81 -14.01
CA ALA A 217 -0.06 18.19 -13.58
C ALA A 217 0.30 18.35 -12.10
N ALA A 218 0.52 19.59 -11.64
CA ALA A 218 0.84 19.86 -10.25
C ALA A 218 -0.22 19.28 -9.31
N CYS A 219 0.21 18.40 -8.40
CA CYS A 219 -0.62 17.78 -7.37
C CYS A 219 0.01 18.06 -6.01
N PRO A 220 -0.11 19.30 -5.48
CA PRO A 220 0.58 19.69 -4.26
C PRO A 220 -0.03 19.03 -3.03
N ALA A 221 0.83 18.60 -2.11
CA ALA A 221 0.41 18.25 -0.76
C ALA A 221 -0.15 19.49 -0.03
N PRO A 222 -1.12 19.34 0.90
CA PRO A 222 -1.67 18.07 1.40
C PRO A 222 -2.87 17.54 0.59
N ASN A 223 -3.37 18.31 -0.39
CA ASN A 223 -4.65 18.03 -1.06
C ASN A 223 -4.54 17.01 -2.20
N CYS A 224 -3.33 16.57 -2.54
CA CYS A 224 -3.15 15.54 -3.55
C CYS A 224 -3.74 14.20 -3.05
N PRO A 225 -4.76 13.64 -3.75
CA PRO A 225 -5.37 12.37 -3.35
C PRO A 225 -4.49 11.16 -3.73
N LEU A 226 -3.42 11.39 -4.50
CA LEU A 226 -2.48 10.36 -4.91
C LEU A 226 -1.71 9.82 -3.70
N ARG A 227 -1.62 8.50 -3.62
CA ARG A 227 -0.74 7.76 -2.72
C ARG A 227 0.13 6.85 -3.57
N SER A 228 1.33 6.60 -3.07
CA SER A 228 2.27 5.69 -3.70
C SER A 228 2.79 4.70 -2.66
N THR A 229 3.12 3.50 -3.12
CA THR A 229 3.85 2.52 -2.33
C THR A 229 4.84 1.81 -3.23
N ASP A 230 6.00 1.53 -2.68
CA ASP A 230 7.10 0.85 -3.34
C ASP A 230 7.50 -0.39 -2.56
N PHE A 231 7.86 -1.44 -3.29
CA PHE A 231 8.27 -2.72 -2.72
C PHE A 231 9.39 -3.29 -3.57
N ALA A 232 10.41 -3.84 -2.91
CA ALA A 232 11.51 -4.52 -3.56
C ALA A 232 11.63 -5.94 -3.01
N THR A 233 11.93 -6.90 -3.89
CA THR A 233 12.25 -8.28 -3.50
C THR A 233 13.46 -8.72 -4.27
N GLU A 234 14.48 -9.22 -3.58
CA GLU A 234 15.68 -9.75 -4.21
C GLU A 234 15.55 -11.27 -4.41
N PHE A 235 16.05 -11.77 -5.53
CA PHE A 235 16.12 -13.18 -5.87
C PHE A 235 17.53 -13.54 -6.31
N SER A 236 18.12 -14.54 -5.68
CA SER A 236 19.45 -14.99 -6.05
C SER A 236 19.41 -15.92 -7.27
N LEU A 237 20.40 -15.78 -8.15
CA LEU A 237 20.56 -16.58 -9.37
C LEU A 237 21.43 -17.84 -9.17
N TRP A 238 22.00 -18.04 -7.96
CA TRP A 238 22.81 -19.21 -7.63
C TRP A 238 22.00 -20.42 -7.17
#